data_AF-A0AA91QML7-F1
#
_entry.id   AF-A0AA91QML7-F1
#
_cell.length_a   1.000
_cell.length_b   1.000
_cell.length_c   1.000
_cell.angle_alpha   90.00
_cell.angle_beta   90.00
_cell.angle_gamma   90.00
#
_symmetry.space_group_name_H-M   'P 1'
#
loop_
_entity.id
_entity.type
_entity.pdbx_description
1 polymer ?
#
loop_
_entity_poly.entity_id
_entity_poly.type
_entity_poly.pdbx_seq_one_letter_code
_entity_poly.pdbx_strand_id
1 'polypeptide(L)'
;MKQRLLSKNNFSWGAARNYMKYLTPFITFIFSLEPTWNDLKQLKRFHMEQYIQWLREYTKKHLKQKNANPERYISVSLFTIQKFLEDIQRYEYDIAPETHVRLLIFPEDKPKPKKKSIDQIDYIPDYVLEQLFAHINDLHKEVQPVIWVAFKTGLRISDVLGLTQDCLVKLNGKYYIETDIEKTYVKGHRIPIDDELANILAVLIDKSIKNSNDDNNPEKYIFVRYRGSRKGKPYSQDWIQRQLNILAKVKNITDENGNLFHFKTHQFRHTYAVKMLNSGADILTVQELLAHTSPEMTMRYAKLLDNTKRKAFEEAIKQGVFSFDLNGEVREVKPDEDIPADILETLWRDHKLNAIDNPYGTCHARINGNCPYAEAPPCLTCNGGNPCKDLAIGFSDSDIKKYELLIETTTKTIKFAEQHGRYDMVEKNKKNLERYKKIFNTIKEGNIIFGRLERIKRKKGV
;
A
#
# COMPACT_ATOMS: atom_id res chain seq x y z
N MET A 1 -15.00 -4.30 34.85
CA MET A 1 -14.50 -3.17 34.00
C MET A 1 -13.25 -2.52 34.61
N LYS A 2 -13.21 -2.27 35.94
CA LYS A 2 -12.03 -1.73 36.66
C LYS A 2 -10.77 -2.60 36.53
N GLN A 3 -10.86 -3.93 36.61
CA GLN A 3 -9.68 -4.80 36.42
C GLN A 3 -9.14 -4.84 34.97
N ARG A 4 -9.96 -4.47 33.99
CA ARG A 4 -9.51 -4.27 32.60
C ARG A 4 -8.71 -2.97 32.44
N LEU A 5 -8.90 -2.00 33.35
CA LEU A 5 -8.03 -0.83 33.52
C LEU A 5 -6.76 -1.16 34.33
N LEU A 6 -6.76 -2.23 35.13
CA LEU A 6 -5.63 -2.66 35.97
C LEU A 6 -4.64 -3.60 35.24
N SER A 7 -5.08 -4.32 34.21
CA SER A 7 -4.14 -4.91 33.25
C SER A 7 -3.62 -3.79 32.35
N LYS A 8 -2.31 -3.73 32.12
CA LYS A 8 -1.57 -2.68 31.36
C LYS A 8 -2.00 -2.52 29.88
N ASN A 9 -3.18 -2.99 29.48
CA ASN A 9 -3.76 -2.76 28.17
C ASN A 9 -4.62 -1.49 28.22
N ASN A 10 -4.13 -0.42 27.60
CA ASN A 10 -4.84 0.85 27.45
C ASN A 10 -6.26 0.63 26.85
N PHE A 11 -7.26 0.52 27.72
CA PHE A 11 -8.66 0.43 27.34
C PHE A 11 -9.12 1.80 26.83
N SER A 12 -9.00 2.01 25.52
CA SER A 12 -9.29 3.31 24.92
C SER A 12 -10.75 3.71 25.09
N TRP A 13 -11.02 5.02 25.14
CA TRP A 13 -12.39 5.55 25.19
C TRP A 13 -13.25 5.06 24.01
N GLY A 14 -12.64 4.90 22.82
CA GLY A 14 -13.32 4.34 21.66
C GLY A 14 -13.73 2.88 21.86
N ALA A 15 -12.88 2.07 22.51
CA ALA A 15 -13.24 0.72 22.91
C ALA A 15 -14.40 0.75 23.92
N ALA A 16 -14.32 1.57 24.96
CA ALA A 16 -15.39 1.72 25.96
C ALA A 16 -16.74 2.06 25.32
N ARG A 17 -16.78 3.03 24.40
CA ARG A 17 -17.99 3.41 23.68
C ARG A 17 -18.55 2.26 22.84
N ASN A 18 -17.70 1.47 22.20
CA ASN A 18 -18.14 0.28 21.46
C ASN A 18 -18.75 -0.77 22.40
N TYR A 19 -18.15 -1.02 23.57
CA TYR A 19 -18.73 -1.91 24.57
C TYR A 19 -20.13 -1.44 24.99
N MET A 20 -20.28 -0.17 25.36
CA MET A 20 -21.60 0.37 25.73
C MET A 20 -22.63 0.25 24.60
N LYS A 21 -22.21 0.49 23.35
CA LYS A 21 -23.10 0.38 22.18
C LYS A 21 -23.69 -1.02 22.01
N TYR A 22 -22.94 -2.07 22.30
CA TYR A 22 -23.37 -3.46 22.06
C TYR A 22 -23.87 -4.17 23.33
N LEU A 23 -23.33 -3.82 24.51
CA LEU A 23 -23.74 -4.41 25.77
C LEU A 23 -25.08 -3.87 26.25
N THR A 24 -25.38 -2.57 26.08
CA THR A 24 -26.65 -2.02 26.56
C THR A 24 -27.85 -2.75 25.95
N PRO A 25 -27.97 -2.91 24.61
CA PRO A 25 -29.09 -3.63 24.02
C PRO A 25 -29.14 -5.11 24.43
N PHE A 26 -27.98 -5.74 24.67
CA PHE A 26 -27.90 -7.12 25.15
C PHE A 26 -28.46 -7.26 26.57
N ILE A 27 -27.97 -6.47 27.52
CA ILE A 27 -28.41 -6.52 28.92
C ILE A 27 -29.89 -6.16 29.02
N THR A 28 -30.34 -5.12 28.31
CA THR A 28 -31.76 -4.75 28.26
C THR A 28 -32.63 -5.89 27.73
N PHE A 29 -32.19 -6.59 26.68
CA PHE A 29 -32.93 -7.72 26.14
C PHE A 29 -33.00 -8.90 27.12
N ILE A 30 -31.87 -9.30 27.72
CA ILE A 30 -31.84 -10.42 28.66
C ILE A 30 -32.73 -10.16 29.87
N PHE A 31 -32.67 -8.98 30.48
CA PHE A 31 -33.54 -8.64 31.61
C PHE A 31 -34.98 -8.34 31.21
N SER A 32 -35.28 -8.18 29.91
CA SER A 32 -36.68 -8.18 29.43
C SER A 32 -37.25 -9.60 29.30
N LEU A 33 -36.41 -10.60 29.01
CA LEU A 33 -36.81 -12.01 29.00
C LEU A 33 -36.96 -12.56 30.41
N GLU A 34 -36.08 -12.15 31.33
CA GLU A 34 -36.02 -12.63 32.71
C GLU A 34 -36.06 -11.44 33.69
N PRO A 35 -37.23 -10.84 33.96
CA PRO A 35 -37.35 -9.60 34.73
C PRO A 35 -36.97 -9.70 36.20
N THR A 36 -36.89 -10.92 36.74
CA THR A 36 -36.51 -11.18 38.14
C THR A 36 -34.99 -11.25 38.34
N TRP A 37 -34.21 -11.29 37.25
CA TRP A 37 -32.76 -11.41 37.33
C TRP A 37 -32.09 -10.06 37.64
N ASN A 38 -31.03 -10.13 38.44
CA ASN A 38 -30.11 -9.02 38.70
C ASN A 38 -28.66 -9.36 38.33
N ASP A 39 -28.42 -10.60 37.84
CA ASP A 39 -27.13 -11.13 37.41
C ASP A 39 -27.28 -11.97 36.13
N LEU A 40 -26.17 -12.56 35.65
CA LEU A 40 -26.17 -13.42 34.47
C LEU A 40 -25.88 -14.89 34.82
N LYS A 41 -25.95 -15.30 36.10
CA LYS A 41 -25.57 -16.65 36.54
C LYS A 41 -26.33 -17.74 35.80
N GLN A 42 -27.64 -17.54 35.68
CA GLN A 42 -28.57 -18.48 35.05
C GLN A 42 -28.61 -18.38 33.52
N LEU A 43 -27.75 -17.56 32.90
CA LEU A 43 -27.71 -17.40 31.45
C LEU A 43 -27.36 -18.74 30.78
N LYS A 44 -28.30 -19.23 29.97
CA LYS A 44 -28.21 -20.46 29.18
C LYS A 44 -28.27 -20.18 27.67
N ARG A 45 -27.91 -21.19 26.87
CA ARG A 45 -27.92 -21.14 25.40
C ARG A 45 -29.24 -20.61 24.81
N PHE A 46 -30.38 -21.05 25.34
CA PHE A 46 -31.69 -20.64 24.79
C PHE A 46 -31.93 -19.12 24.86
N HIS A 47 -31.40 -18.41 25.87
CA HIS A 47 -31.48 -16.95 25.93
C HIS A 47 -30.64 -16.30 24.83
N MET A 48 -29.47 -16.87 24.54
CA MET A 48 -28.58 -16.37 23.49
C MET A 48 -29.19 -16.59 22.11
N GLU A 49 -29.89 -17.69 21.88
CA GLU A 49 -30.61 -17.96 20.63
C GLU A 49 -31.72 -16.94 20.39
N GLN A 50 -32.52 -16.67 21.42
CA GLN A 50 -33.53 -15.60 21.38
C GLN A 50 -32.90 -14.23 21.13
N TYR A 51 -31.78 -13.93 21.78
CA TYR A 51 -31.06 -12.67 21.54
C TYR A 51 -30.51 -12.56 20.11
N ILE A 52 -29.95 -13.64 19.56
CA ILE A 52 -29.44 -13.65 18.18
C ILE A 52 -30.59 -13.44 17.19
N GLN A 53 -31.74 -14.06 17.41
CA GLN A 53 -32.94 -13.83 16.59
C GLN A 53 -33.39 -12.36 16.67
N TRP A 54 -33.54 -11.83 17.89
CA TRP A 54 -33.87 -10.43 18.11
C TRP A 54 -32.87 -9.48 17.44
N LEU A 55 -31.56 -9.77 17.54
CA LEU A 55 -30.50 -8.95 16.95
C LEU A 55 -30.57 -8.92 15.42
N ARG A 56 -30.95 -10.04 14.79
CA ARG A 56 -31.20 -10.10 13.34
C ARG A 56 -32.40 -9.25 12.94
N GLU A 57 -33.47 -9.24 13.72
CA GLU A 57 -34.63 -8.38 13.47
C GLU A 57 -34.35 -6.90 13.72
N TYR A 58 -33.67 -6.60 14.82
CA TYR A 58 -33.25 -5.26 15.20
C TYR A 58 -32.40 -4.63 14.10
N THR A 59 -31.40 -5.36 13.59
CA THR A 59 -30.54 -4.86 12.52
C THR A 59 -31.29 -4.61 11.22
N LYS A 60 -32.27 -5.45 10.84
CA LYS A 60 -33.14 -5.21 9.69
C LYS A 60 -33.98 -3.94 9.83
N LYS A 61 -34.50 -3.66 11.02
CA LYS A 61 -35.40 -2.52 11.27
C LYS A 61 -34.66 -1.18 11.46
N HIS A 62 -33.50 -1.19 12.11
CA HIS A 62 -32.83 0.02 12.58
C HIS A 62 -31.59 0.45 11.79
N LEU A 63 -30.94 -0.44 11.02
CA LEU A 63 -29.79 -0.07 10.20
C LEU A 63 -30.22 0.41 8.80
N LYS A 64 -30.73 1.64 8.72
CA LYS A 64 -31.24 2.25 7.47
C LYS A 64 -30.20 3.07 6.68
N GLN A 65 -28.96 3.14 7.13
CA GLN A 65 -27.93 3.95 6.46
C GLN A 65 -27.47 3.31 5.14
N LYS A 66 -27.27 4.14 4.11
CA LYS A 66 -26.66 3.73 2.83
C LYS A 66 -25.28 3.11 3.14
N ASN A 67 -25.11 1.82 2.85
CA ASN A 67 -23.92 0.99 3.14
C ASN A 67 -23.77 0.45 4.58
N ALA A 68 -24.83 0.47 5.39
CA ALA A 68 -24.82 -0.31 6.63
C ALA A 68 -24.65 -1.80 6.30
N ASN A 69 -23.84 -2.50 7.09
CA ASN A 69 -23.64 -3.95 6.95
C ASN A 69 -24.21 -4.65 8.20
N PRO A 70 -25.44 -5.21 8.12
CA PRO A 70 -26.08 -5.92 9.22
C PRO A 70 -25.24 -7.09 9.75
N GLU A 71 -24.62 -7.87 8.86
CA GLU A 71 -23.76 -8.99 9.26
C GLU A 71 -22.56 -8.52 10.08
N ARG A 72 -21.89 -7.44 9.65
CA ARG A 72 -20.80 -6.84 10.41
C ARG A 72 -21.26 -6.35 11.77
N TYR A 73 -22.45 -5.75 11.86
CA TYR A 73 -23.01 -5.30 13.14
C TYR A 73 -23.24 -6.49 14.07
N ILE A 74 -23.89 -7.55 13.60
CA ILE A 74 -24.17 -8.77 14.37
C ILE A 74 -22.85 -9.40 14.84
N SER A 75 -21.89 -9.56 13.93
CA SER A 75 -20.59 -10.17 14.20
C SER A 75 -19.82 -9.40 15.29
N VAL A 76 -19.76 -8.07 15.20
CA VAL A 76 -19.09 -7.22 16.22
C VAL A 76 -19.86 -7.24 17.55
N SER A 77 -21.20 -7.24 17.51
CA SER A 77 -22.03 -7.32 18.72
C SER A 77 -21.76 -8.60 19.49
N LEU A 78 -21.88 -9.77 18.82
CA LEU A 78 -21.64 -11.07 19.44
C LEU A 78 -20.19 -11.24 19.89
N PHE A 79 -19.22 -10.73 19.13
CA PHE A 79 -17.82 -10.72 19.57
C PHE A 79 -17.62 -9.90 20.85
N THR A 80 -18.23 -8.72 20.94
CA THR A 80 -18.11 -7.83 22.10
C THR A 80 -18.76 -8.44 23.33
N ILE A 81 -19.96 -9.03 23.17
CA ILE A 81 -20.69 -9.72 24.24
C ILE A 81 -19.90 -10.95 24.70
N GLN A 82 -19.45 -11.79 23.77
CA GLN A 82 -18.62 -12.95 24.12
C GLN A 82 -17.39 -12.54 24.92
N LYS A 83 -16.67 -11.51 24.48
CA LYS A 83 -15.50 -11.00 25.20
C LYS A 83 -15.84 -10.48 26.59
N PHE A 84 -16.96 -9.80 26.74
CA PHE A 84 -17.44 -9.35 28.04
C PHE A 84 -17.75 -10.52 28.97
N LEU A 85 -18.51 -11.52 28.50
CA LEU A 85 -18.86 -12.71 29.27
C LEU A 85 -17.62 -13.54 29.64
N GLU A 86 -16.69 -13.72 28.70
CA GLU A 86 -15.40 -14.39 28.94
C GLU A 86 -14.60 -13.68 30.03
N ASP A 87 -14.58 -12.34 30.02
CA ASP A 87 -13.85 -11.56 31.02
C ASP A 87 -14.49 -11.68 32.40
N ILE A 88 -15.81 -11.50 32.54
CA ILE A 88 -16.46 -11.59 33.85
C ILE A 88 -16.36 -12.99 34.45
N GLN A 89 -16.38 -14.04 33.62
CA GLN A 89 -16.19 -15.42 34.06
C GLN A 89 -14.72 -15.68 34.44
N ARG A 90 -13.76 -15.23 33.62
CA ARG A 90 -12.31 -15.39 33.89
C ARG A 90 -11.85 -14.73 35.18
N TYR A 91 -12.44 -13.59 35.53
CA TYR A 91 -12.11 -12.83 36.73
C TYR A 91 -13.08 -13.07 37.89
N GLU A 92 -13.95 -14.09 37.78
CA GLU A 92 -14.85 -14.53 38.85
C GLU A 92 -15.73 -13.41 39.42
N TYR A 93 -16.24 -12.53 38.55
CA TYR A 93 -17.21 -11.53 38.97
C TYR A 93 -18.50 -12.24 39.40
N ASP A 94 -19.11 -11.81 40.50
CA ASP A 94 -20.34 -12.42 41.03
C ASP A 94 -21.48 -12.47 39.99
N ILE A 95 -21.54 -11.50 39.08
CA ILE A 95 -22.57 -11.48 38.02
C ILE A 95 -22.35 -12.49 36.88
N ALA A 96 -21.25 -13.25 36.87
CA ALA A 96 -20.85 -14.07 35.73
C ALA A 96 -21.77 -15.28 35.52
N PRO A 97 -21.94 -15.73 34.26
CA PRO A 97 -22.69 -16.94 33.97
C PRO A 97 -22.00 -18.19 34.53
N GLU A 98 -22.80 -19.08 35.11
CA GLU A 98 -22.34 -20.41 35.53
C GLU A 98 -22.06 -21.29 34.29
N THR A 99 -22.87 -21.13 33.25
CA THR A 99 -22.65 -21.80 31.96
C THR A 99 -21.39 -21.25 31.30
N HIS A 100 -20.48 -22.14 30.90
CA HIS A 100 -19.26 -21.75 30.20
C HIS A 100 -19.58 -21.00 28.89
N VAL A 101 -18.92 -19.85 28.65
CA VAL A 101 -19.27 -18.95 27.53
C VAL A 101 -19.19 -19.60 26.14
N ARG A 102 -18.31 -20.58 25.95
CA ARG A 102 -18.24 -21.36 24.69
C ARG A 102 -19.49 -22.18 24.40
N LEU A 103 -20.34 -22.43 25.40
CA LEU A 103 -21.65 -23.09 25.25
C LEU A 103 -22.79 -22.07 25.05
N LEU A 104 -22.51 -20.78 25.24
CA LEU A 104 -23.48 -19.70 25.06
C LEU A 104 -23.41 -19.11 23.64
N ILE A 105 -22.20 -18.89 23.11
CA ILE A 105 -21.98 -18.28 21.78
C ILE A 105 -20.99 -19.13 20.99
N PHE A 106 -21.47 -19.70 19.89
CA PHE A 106 -20.65 -20.49 18.98
C PHE A 106 -19.97 -19.61 17.91
N PRO A 107 -18.88 -20.09 17.29
CA PRO A 107 -18.29 -19.45 16.11
C PRO A 107 -19.29 -19.25 14.97
N GLU A 108 -20.21 -20.20 14.78
CA GLU A 108 -21.19 -20.25 13.69
C GLU A 108 -22.30 -19.21 13.84
N ASP A 109 -22.58 -18.75 15.07
CA ASP A 109 -23.56 -17.68 15.33
C ASP A 109 -23.12 -16.35 14.72
N LYS A 110 -21.81 -16.16 14.53
CA LYS A 110 -21.23 -14.93 14.01
C LYS A 110 -21.21 -15.01 12.48
N PRO A 111 -21.97 -14.16 11.78
CA PRO A 111 -21.93 -14.16 10.33
C PRO A 111 -20.53 -13.79 9.86
N LYS A 112 -20.06 -14.50 8.83
CA LYS A 112 -18.79 -14.23 8.17
C LYS A 112 -19.07 -13.16 7.12
N PRO A 113 -18.73 -11.88 7.37
CA PRO A 113 -18.98 -10.84 6.39
C PRO A 113 -18.23 -11.21 5.11
N LYS A 114 -18.91 -11.10 3.96
CA LYS A 114 -18.24 -11.26 2.66
C LYS A 114 -17.00 -10.35 2.64
N LYS A 115 -15.82 -10.93 2.43
CA LYS A 115 -14.60 -10.13 2.24
C LYS A 115 -14.87 -9.24 1.03
N LYS A 116 -14.66 -7.93 1.17
CA LYS A 116 -14.66 -7.05 0.00
C LYS A 116 -13.67 -7.61 -1.00
N SER A 117 -13.98 -7.53 -2.30
CA SER A 117 -12.99 -7.89 -3.31
C SER A 117 -11.70 -7.10 -3.03
N ILE A 118 -10.56 -7.79 -3.12
CA ILE A 118 -9.23 -7.18 -3.06
C ILE A 118 -9.07 -6.12 -4.16
N ASP A 119 -9.90 -6.17 -5.20
CA ASP A 119 -9.82 -5.31 -6.39
C ASP A 119 -10.27 -3.86 -6.15
N GLN A 120 -10.76 -3.50 -4.96
CA GLN A 120 -11.22 -2.15 -4.62
C GLN A 120 -10.42 -1.57 -3.45
N ILE A 121 -9.17 -1.16 -3.73
CA ILE A 121 -8.47 -0.28 -2.81
C ILE A 121 -9.11 1.10 -2.93
N ASP A 122 -9.67 1.57 -1.82
CA ASP A 122 -10.34 2.87 -1.72
C ASP A 122 -9.27 3.99 -1.66
N TYR A 123 -8.54 4.22 -2.76
CA TYR A 123 -7.61 5.35 -2.91
C TYR A 123 -8.31 6.49 -3.68
N ILE A 124 -7.74 7.69 -3.62
CA ILE A 124 -8.19 8.86 -4.38
C ILE A 124 -7.51 8.84 -5.76
N PRO A 125 -8.27 8.72 -6.87
CA PRO A 125 -7.72 8.77 -8.22
C PRO A 125 -7.07 10.12 -8.55
N ASP A 126 -6.13 10.14 -9.50
CA ASP A 126 -5.43 11.36 -9.91
C ASP A 126 -6.39 12.43 -10.45
N TYR A 127 -7.40 12.03 -11.22
CA TYR A 127 -8.49 12.90 -11.69
C TYR A 127 -9.18 13.68 -10.55
N VAL A 128 -9.38 13.04 -9.40
CA VAL A 128 -10.01 13.66 -8.23
C VAL A 128 -9.00 14.51 -7.45
N LEU A 129 -7.73 14.08 -7.38
CA LEU A 129 -6.67 14.83 -6.73
C LEU A 129 -6.40 16.16 -7.43
N GLU A 130 -6.39 16.18 -8.77
CA GLU A 130 -6.21 17.40 -9.56
C GLU A 130 -7.30 18.43 -9.23
N GLN A 131 -8.56 18.01 -9.21
CA GLN A 131 -9.69 18.87 -8.81
C GLN A 131 -9.57 19.33 -7.34
N LEU A 132 -9.20 18.44 -6.42
CA LEU A 132 -9.03 18.77 -5.01
C LEU A 132 -7.95 19.84 -4.80
N PHE A 133 -6.79 19.67 -5.43
CA PHE A 133 -5.66 20.59 -5.26
C PHE A 133 -5.86 21.90 -6.02
N ALA A 134 -6.56 21.89 -7.15
CA ALA A 134 -6.99 23.13 -7.83
C ALA A 134 -7.89 24.01 -6.94
N HIS A 135 -8.66 23.39 -6.04
CA HIS A 135 -9.57 24.09 -5.13
C HIS A 135 -9.14 24.04 -3.65
N ILE A 136 -7.88 23.70 -3.36
CA ILE A 136 -7.42 23.54 -1.97
C ILE A 136 -7.51 24.86 -1.19
N ASN A 137 -7.32 26.00 -1.86
CA ASN A 137 -7.38 27.32 -1.24
C ASN A 137 -8.80 27.71 -0.79
N ASP A 138 -9.84 27.10 -1.38
CA ASP A 138 -11.23 27.26 -0.95
C ASP A 138 -11.60 26.39 0.26
N LEU A 139 -10.74 25.44 0.64
CA LEU A 139 -10.94 24.60 1.81
C LEU A 139 -10.71 25.42 3.09
N HIS A 140 -11.34 25.02 4.19
CA HIS A 140 -11.13 25.66 5.49
C HIS A 140 -9.63 25.72 5.85
N LYS A 141 -9.11 26.90 6.21
CA LYS A 141 -7.68 27.18 6.44
C LYS A 141 -6.95 26.20 7.36
N GLU A 142 -7.61 25.74 8.43
CA GLU A 142 -7.03 24.79 9.38
C GLU A 142 -7.03 23.33 8.85
N VAL A 143 -7.75 23.06 7.76
CA VAL A 143 -7.85 21.72 7.14
C VAL A 143 -6.84 21.56 6.01
N GLN A 144 -6.58 22.62 5.23
CA GLN A 144 -5.58 22.63 4.15
C GLN A 144 -4.25 21.95 4.53
N PRO A 145 -3.56 22.36 5.62
CA PRO A 145 -2.29 21.73 6.01
C PRO A 145 -2.43 20.26 6.42
N VAL A 146 -3.55 19.89 7.04
CA VAL A 146 -3.83 18.49 7.41
C VAL A 146 -3.89 17.61 6.15
N ILE A 147 -4.47 18.12 5.07
CA ILE A 147 -4.55 17.40 3.79
C ILE A 147 -3.17 17.27 3.14
N TRP A 148 -2.38 18.35 3.13
CA TRP A 148 -1.00 18.30 2.62
C TRP A 148 -0.15 17.28 3.34
N VAL A 149 -0.16 17.29 4.68
CA VAL A 149 0.57 16.30 5.48
C VAL A 149 0.05 14.89 5.20
N ALA A 150 -1.27 14.66 5.24
CA ALA A 150 -1.83 13.33 4.99
C ALA A 150 -1.51 12.78 3.59
N PHE A 151 -1.55 13.63 2.56
CA PHE A 151 -1.26 13.27 1.18
C PHE A 151 0.22 12.96 0.95
N LYS A 152 1.13 13.80 1.46
CA LYS A 152 2.58 13.67 1.23
C LYS A 152 3.27 12.63 2.14
N THR A 153 2.63 12.19 3.22
CA THR A 153 3.26 11.29 4.21
C THR A 153 2.59 9.92 4.34
N GLY A 154 1.31 9.81 3.95
CA GLY A 154 0.54 8.59 4.17
C GLY A 154 0.28 8.24 5.66
N LEU A 155 0.56 9.15 6.59
CA LEU A 155 0.20 9.00 8.00
C LEU A 155 -1.30 8.76 8.17
N ARG A 156 -1.70 8.02 9.21
CA ARG A 156 -3.13 7.95 9.54
C ARG A 156 -3.56 9.33 9.99
N ILE A 157 -4.79 9.72 9.65
CA ILE A 157 -5.31 11.04 10.01
C ILE A 157 -5.24 11.34 11.52
N SER A 158 -5.38 10.31 12.38
CA SER A 158 -5.17 10.44 13.82
C SER A 158 -3.74 10.87 14.16
N ASP A 159 -2.77 10.27 13.48
CA ASP A 159 -1.34 10.47 13.70
C ASP A 159 -0.95 11.86 13.16
N VAL A 160 -1.49 12.26 12.00
CA VAL A 160 -1.36 13.64 11.46
C VAL A 160 -1.89 14.67 12.45
N LEU A 161 -3.11 14.47 12.97
CA LEU A 161 -3.72 15.39 13.93
C LEU A 161 -3.01 15.38 15.29
N GLY A 162 -2.28 14.31 15.60
CA GLY A 162 -1.48 14.15 16.81
C GLY A 162 -0.06 14.72 16.71
N LEU A 163 0.35 15.29 15.58
CA LEU A 163 1.67 15.91 15.45
C LEU A 163 1.86 17.06 16.46
N THR A 164 3.06 17.12 17.02
CA THR A 164 3.48 18.03 18.09
C THR A 164 4.50 19.05 17.59
N GLN A 165 4.80 20.07 18.41
CA GLN A 165 5.72 21.17 18.07
C GLN A 165 7.15 20.71 17.72
N ASP A 166 7.56 19.53 18.17
CA ASP A 166 8.88 18.92 17.95
C ASP A 166 8.91 17.92 16.78
N CYS A 167 7.82 17.78 16.01
CA CYS A 167 7.73 16.74 14.98
C CYS A 167 8.64 16.98 13.77
N LEU A 168 9.19 18.18 13.56
CA LEU A 168 10.01 18.50 12.39
C LEU A 168 11.50 18.34 12.71
N VAL A 169 12.14 17.38 12.05
CA VAL A 169 13.56 17.04 12.27
C VAL A 169 14.35 17.21 10.98
N LYS A 170 15.59 17.68 11.07
CA LYS A 170 16.53 17.78 9.93
C LYS A 170 17.73 16.88 10.16
N LEU A 171 17.95 15.91 9.27
CA LEU A 171 19.06 14.96 9.33
C LEU A 171 19.80 14.98 7.98
N ASN A 172 21.12 15.13 8.01
CA ASN A 172 21.96 15.16 6.80
C ASN A 172 21.45 16.12 5.70
N GLY A 173 20.97 17.29 6.11
CA GLY A 173 20.41 18.31 5.20
C GLY A 173 18.98 18.05 4.72
N LYS A 174 18.38 16.89 5.02
CA LYS A 174 17.01 16.51 4.61
C LYS A 174 16.02 16.60 5.76
N TYR A 175 14.77 16.95 5.45
CA TYR A 175 13.70 17.07 6.45
C TYR A 175 12.91 15.78 6.62
N TYR A 176 12.47 15.55 7.85
CA TYR A 176 11.67 14.41 8.26
C TYR A 176 10.56 14.87 9.22
N ILE A 177 9.44 14.17 9.19
CA ILE A 177 8.49 14.17 10.30
C ILE A 177 8.86 13.01 11.22
N GLU A 178 9.07 13.29 12.50
CA GLU A 178 9.27 12.29 13.55
C GLU A 178 8.04 12.25 14.48
N THR A 179 7.48 11.06 14.70
CA THR A 179 6.32 10.88 15.60
C THR A 179 6.22 9.46 16.14
N ASP A 180 5.57 9.30 17.28
CA ASP A 180 5.23 7.99 17.84
C ASP A 180 3.89 7.50 17.26
N ILE A 181 3.88 6.28 16.73
CA ILE A 181 2.67 5.66 16.19
C ILE A 181 2.09 4.71 17.23
N GLU A 182 1.23 5.25 18.09
CA GLU A 182 0.60 4.53 19.19
C GLU A 182 -0.09 3.24 18.74
N LYS A 183 -0.80 3.28 17.62
CA LYS A 183 -1.59 2.14 17.13
C LYS A 183 -0.74 0.91 16.80
N THR A 184 0.51 1.12 16.46
CA THR A 184 1.46 0.06 16.08
C THR A 184 2.65 -0.01 17.03
N TYR A 185 2.63 0.78 18.11
CA TYR A 185 3.68 0.89 19.12
C TYR A 185 5.09 1.17 18.55
N VAL A 186 5.15 1.90 17.43
CA VAL A 186 6.43 2.32 16.82
C VAL A 186 6.82 3.66 17.42
N LYS A 187 8.01 3.75 18.03
CA LYS A 187 8.55 4.99 18.57
C LYS A 187 9.53 5.63 17.60
N GLY A 188 9.54 6.97 17.55
CA GLY A 188 10.45 7.73 16.70
C GLY A 188 10.30 7.38 15.21
N HIS A 189 9.07 7.13 14.76
CA HIS A 189 8.80 6.82 13.35
C HIS A 189 9.15 8.04 12.50
N ARG A 190 10.00 7.86 11.49
CA ARG A 190 10.49 8.94 10.63
C ARG A 190 9.98 8.80 9.22
N ILE A 191 9.44 9.89 8.68
CA ILE A 191 8.95 9.96 7.30
C ILE A 191 9.68 11.10 6.59
N PRO A 192 10.39 10.82 5.48
CA PRO A 192 11.04 11.87 4.70
C PRO A 192 10.01 12.79 4.06
N ILE A 193 10.29 14.09 4.06
CA ILE A 193 9.43 15.11 3.47
C ILE A 193 10.24 16.09 2.59
N ASP A 194 9.54 16.77 1.68
CA ASP A 194 10.12 17.85 0.87
C ASP A 194 10.19 19.18 1.63
N ASP A 195 10.97 20.12 1.09
CA ASP A 195 11.19 21.44 1.68
C ASP A 195 9.90 22.26 1.77
N GLU A 196 8.99 22.09 0.81
CA GLU A 196 7.69 22.78 0.80
C GLU A 196 6.85 22.37 2.01
N LEU A 197 6.73 21.07 2.28
CA LEU A 197 5.98 20.58 3.45
C LEU A 197 6.68 20.95 4.75
N ALA A 198 8.02 20.94 4.76
CA ALA A 198 8.80 21.39 5.92
C ALA A 198 8.51 22.85 6.26
N ASN A 199 8.42 23.73 5.24
CA ASN A 199 8.06 25.13 5.42
C ASN A 199 6.63 25.29 5.96
N ILE A 200 5.66 24.53 5.45
CA ILE A 200 4.27 24.53 5.96
C ILE A 200 4.27 24.14 7.45
N LEU A 201 4.99 23.07 7.82
CA LEU A 201 5.08 22.62 9.21
C LEU A 201 5.77 23.65 10.10
N ALA A 202 6.85 24.27 9.65
CA ALA A 202 7.55 25.31 10.40
C ALA A 202 6.63 26.48 10.76
N VAL A 203 5.80 26.94 9.81
CA VAL A 203 4.80 28.00 10.05
C VAL A 203 3.73 27.55 11.06
N LEU A 204 3.27 26.31 10.98
CA LEU A 204 2.28 25.76 11.92
C LEU A 204 2.85 25.59 13.32
N ILE A 205 4.10 25.16 13.43
CA ILE A 205 4.84 25.02 14.69
C ILE A 205 5.00 26.39 15.34
N ASP A 206 5.48 27.40 14.61
CA ASP A 206 5.62 28.77 15.12
C ASP A 206 4.27 29.34 15.58
N LYS A 207 3.21 29.18 14.78
CA LYS A 207 1.83 29.55 15.17
C LYS A 207 1.39 28.80 16.43
N SER A 208 1.72 27.51 16.55
CA SER A 208 1.38 26.72 17.73
C SER A 208 2.10 27.24 18.96
N ILE A 209 3.42 27.44 18.90
CA ILE A 209 4.24 27.96 20.00
C ILE A 209 3.71 29.30 20.49
N LYS A 210 3.41 30.24 19.58
CA LYS A 210 2.92 31.58 19.94
C LYS A 210 1.55 31.59 20.63
N ASN A 211 0.68 30.64 20.30
CA ASN A 211 -0.70 30.61 20.81
C ASN A 211 -0.91 29.60 21.95
N SER A 212 0.08 28.74 22.21
CA SER A 212 -0.03 27.65 23.18
C SER A 212 0.48 28.03 24.57
N ASN A 213 -0.16 27.46 25.59
CA ASN A 213 0.32 27.41 26.96
C ASN A 213 -0.16 26.11 27.62
N ASP A 214 0.28 25.87 28.86
CA ASP A 214 -0.01 24.62 29.58
C ASP A 214 -1.51 24.39 29.85
N ASP A 215 -2.32 25.46 29.89
CA ASP A 215 -3.77 25.36 30.06
C ASP A 215 -4.50 25.02 28.75
N ASN A 216 -4.05 25.59 27.63
CA ASN A 216 -4.79 25.54 26.37
C ASN A 216 -4.26 24.51 25.36
N ASN A 217 -3.04 24.01 25.53
CA ASN A 217 -2.39 23.00 24.69
C ASN A 217 -1.24 22.28 25.44
N PRO A 218 -1.53 21.55 26.54
CA PRO A 218 -0.51 20.89 27.36
C PRO A 218 0.32 19.86 26.57
N GLU A 219 -0.29 19.20 25.59
CA GLU A 219 0.36 18.18 24.75
C GLU A 219 1.10 18.77 23.54
N LYS A 220 1.16 20.11 23.41
CA LYS A 220 1.91 20.82 22.37
C LYS A 220 1.56 20.40 20.93
N TYR A 221 0.29 20.11 20.66
CA TYR A 221 -0.17 19.78 19.30
C TYR A 221 -0.05 20.96 18.33
N ILE A 222 0.22 20.69 17.06
CA ILE A 222 0.20 21.73 16.00
C ILE A 222 -1.22 21.95 15.42
N PHE A 223 -2.08 20.93 15.48
CA PHE A 223 -3.47 20.98 14.98
C PHE A 223 -4.51 21.08 16.11
N VAL A 224 -4.33 22.04 17.02
CA VAL A 224 -5.10 22.15 18.28
C VAL A 224 -6.26 23.16 18.22
N ARG A 225 -7.29 22.94 19.05
CA ARG A 225 -8.30 23.94 19.38
C ARG A 225 -7.93 24.70 20.66
N TYR A 226 -7.78 26.02 20.57
CA TYR A 226 -7.44 26.87 21.73
C TYR A 226 -8.63 27.29 22.61
N ARG A 227 -9.87 27.03 22.19
CA ARG A 227 -11.08 27.49 22.89
C ARG A 227 -12.22 26.47 22.81
N GLY A 228 -13.22 26.64 23.68
CA GLY A 228 -14.44 25.82 23.75
C GLY A 228 -14.25 24.50 24.49
N SER A 229 -15.27 23.64 24.46
CA SER A 229 -15.31 22.37 25.20
C SER A 229 -14.25 21.34 24.80
N ARG A 230 -13.60 21.53 23.64
CA ARG A 230 -12.48 20.71 23.15
C ARG A 230 -11.14 21.45 23.19
N LYS A 231 -10.99 22.47 24.05
CA LYS A 231 -9.73 23.16 24.29
C LYS A 231 -8.60 22.16 24.58
N GLY A 232 -7.42 22.36 24.00
CA GLY A 232 -6.26 21.49 24.18
C GLY A 232 -6.35 20.14 23.48
N LYS A 233 -7.38 19.92 22.64
CA LYS A 233 -7.51 18.70 21.84
C LYS A 233 -7.38 18.98 20.34
N PRO A 234 -6.86 18.03 19.55
CA PRO A 234 -6.84 18.16 18.11
C PRO A 234 -8.23 18.30 17.50
N TYR A 235 -8.27 18.83 16.27
CA TYR A 235 -9.47 18.76 15.43
C TYR A 235 -9.96 17.32 15.29
N SER A 236 -11.28 17.11 15.21
CA SER A 236 -11.80 15.76 15.01
C SER A 236 -11.66 15.33 13.55
N GLN A 237 -11.33 14.05 13.35
CA GLN A 237 -11.29 13.42 12.02
C GLN A 237 -12.61 13.64 11.25
N ASP A 238 -13.76 13.52 11.93
CA ASP A 238 -15.07 13.72 11.32
C ASP A 238 -15.27 15.16 10.83
N TRP A 239 -14.72 16.14 11.56
CA TRP A 239 -14.79 17.54 11.13
C TRP A 239 -13.92 17.78 9.89
N ILE A 240 -12.71 17.23 9.85
CA ILE A 240 -11.82 17.25 8.67
C ILE A 240 -12.54 16.64 7.46
N GLN A 241 -13.08 15.43 7.60
CA GLN A 241 -13.81 14.75 6.53
C GLN A 241 -15.02 15.57 6.06
N ARG A 242 -15.77 16.17 6.99
CA ARG A 242 -16.92 17.00 6.65
C ARG A 242 -16.51 18.23 5.84
N GLN A 243 -15.42 18.91 6.20
CA GLN A 243 -14.94 20.07 5.44
C GLN A 243 -14.53 19.68 4.00
N LEU A 244 -13.82 18.55 3.84
CA LEU A 244 -13.49 18.02 2.50
C LEU A 244 -14.74 17.77 1.65
N ASN A 245 -15.78 17.16 2.24
CA ASN A 245 -17.00 16.83 1.50
C ASN A 245 -17.90 18.06 1.25
N ILE A 246 -17.80 19.09 2.08
CA ILE A 246 -18.41 20.40 1.79
C ILE A 246 -17.74 21.00 0.57
N LEU A 247 -16.40 21.02 0.52
CA LEU A 247 -15.65 21.50 -0.65
C LEU A 247 -16.03 20.71 -1.90
N ALA A 248 -16.04 19.38 -1.82
CA ALA A 248 -16.43 18.52 -2.93
C ALA A 248 -17.80 18.89 -3.49
N LYS A 249 -18.78 19.13 -2.61
CA LYS A 249 -20.14 19.55 -3.01
C LYS A 249 -20.18 20.94 -3.62
N VAL A 250 -19.46 21.91 -3.04
CA VAL A 250 -19.47 23.32 -3.49
C VAL A 250 -18.75 23.48 -4.82
N LYS A 251 -17.65 22.75 -5.04
CA LYS A 251 -16.82 22.81 -6.25
C LYS A 251 -17.15 21.71 -7.26
N ASN A 252 -18.18 20.92 -6.98
CA ASN A 252 -18.62 19.79 -7.81
C ASN A 252 -17.48 18.84 -8.20
N ILE A 253 -16.70 18.40 -7.21
CA ILE A 253 -15.61 17.44 -7.41
C ILE A 253 -16.22 16.07 -7.67
N THR A 254 -16.01 15.50 -8.86
CA THR A 254 -16.60 14.22 -9.27
C THR A 254 -15.56 13.13 -9.49
N ASP A 255 -16.01 11.87 -9.44
CA ASP A 255 -15.26 10.74 -9.98
C ASP A 255 -15.30 10.72 -11.53
N GLU A 256 -14.57 9.79 -12.13
CA GLU A 256 -14.46 9.62 -13.58
C GLU A 256 -15.80 9.31 -14.27
N ASN A 257 -16.81 8.88 -13.50
CA ASN A 257 -18.16 8.60 -13.98
C ASN A 257 -19.10 9.81 -13.80
N GLY A 258 -18.59 10.95 -13.35
CA GLY A 258 -19.38 12.17 -13.11
C GLY A 258 -20.19 12.16 -11.81
N ASN A 259 -19.99 11.19 -10.92
CA ASN A 259 -20.68 11.17 -9.63
C ASN A 259 -19.92 12.03 -8.61
N LEU A 260 -20.63 12.75 -7.75
CA LEU A 260 -20.01 13.53 -6.67
C LEU A 260 -19.11 12.65 -5.80
N PHE A 261 -17.83 13.01 -5.71
CA PHE A 261 -16.86 12.23 -4.96
C PHE A 261 -17.02 12.43 -3.45
N HIS A 262 -17.05 11.32 -2.71
CA HIS A 262 -17.14 11.34 -1.26
C HIS A 262 -15.80 10.98 -0.59
N PHE A 263 -15.10 11.99 -0.08
CA PHE A 263 -13.81 11.82 0.57
C PHE A 263 -13.92 11.09 1.91
N LYS A 264 -13.01 10.13 2.13
CA LYS A 264 -12.70 9.55 3.43
C LYS A 264 -11.24 9.78 3.75
N THR A 265 -10.96 10.10 5.00
CA THR A 265 -9.62 10.49 5.46
C THR A 265 -8.56 9.41 5.28
N HIS A 266 -8.94 8.12 5.31
CA HIS A 266 -7.99 7.03 5.10
C HIS A 266 -7.61 6.81 3.62
N GLN A 267 -8.34 7.41 2.67
CA GLN A 267 -8.02 7.29 1.25
C GLN A 267 -6.69 7.97 0.91
N PHE A 268 -6.33 9.09 1.56
CA PHE A 268 -5.03 9.75 1.36
C PHE A 268 -3.85 8.82 1.65
N ARG A 269 -3.97 8.01 2.69
CA ARG A 269 -2.97 6.98 3.01
C ARG A 269 -2.89 5.89 1.94
N HIS A 270 -4.04 5.47 1.41
CA HIS A 270 -4.05 4.52 0.28
C HIS A 270 -3.42 5.15 -0.96
N THR A 271 -3.76 6.39 -1.28
CA THR A 271 -3.15 7.15 -2.38
C THR A 271 -1.64 7.25 -2.22
N TYR A 272 -1.12 7.60 -1.04
CA TYR A 272 0.32 7.64 -0.79
C TYR A 272 0.99 6.29 -1.06
N ALA A 273 0.42 5.20 -0.53
CA ALA A 273 0.94 3.86 -0.76
C ALA A 273 0.98 3.50 -2.25
N VAL A 274 -0.10 3.79 -2.98
CA VAL A 274 -0.22 3.53 -4.41
C VAL A 274 0.80 4.36 -5.20
N LYS A 275 0.94 5.65 -4.90
CA LYS A 275 1.91 6.53 -5.56
C LYS A 275 3.35 6.09 -5.32
N MET A 276 3.71 5.71 -4.09
CA MET A 276 5.05 5.21 -3.78
C MET A 276 5.37 3.93 -4.56
N LEU A 277 4.43 2.98 -4.59
CA LEU A 277 4.59 1.74 -5.33
C LEU A 277 4.68 1.96 -6.85
N ASN A 278 3.86 2.85 -7.40
CA ASN A 278 3.91 3.21 -8.81
C ASN A 278 5.19 3.97 -9.18
N SER A 279 5.78 4.69 -8.22
CA SER A 279 7.09 5.36 -8.37
C SER A 279 8.28 4.42 -8.18
N GLY A 280 8.04 3.11 -8.05
CA GLY A 280 9.09 2.08 -7.99
C GLY A 280 9.57 1.72 -6.59
N ALA A 281 8.99 2.28 -5.52
CA ALA A 281 9.31 1.85 -4.17
C ALA A 281 8.90 0.37 -3.95
N ASP A 282 9.74 -0.38 -3.26
CA ASP A 282 9.43 -1.77 -2.93
C ASP A 282 8.40 -1.85 -1.78
N ILE A 283 7.79 -3.03 -1.65
CA ILE A 283 6.71 -3.26 -0.70
C ILE A 283 7.15 -3.12 0.76
N LEU A 284 8.42 -3.42 1.09
CA LEU A 284 8.96 -3.32 2.44
C LEU A 284 9.18 -1.85 2.79
N THR A 285 9.75 -1.05 1.88
CA THR A 285 9.86 0.39 2.05
C THR A 285 8.49 1.03 2.31
N VAL A 286 7.45 0.65 1.54
CA VAL A 286 6.09 1.17 1.77
C VAL A 286 5.49 0.66 3.08
N GLN A 287 5.78 -0.58 3.48
CA GLN A 287 5.36 -1.12 4.78
C GLN A 287 5.94 -0.31 5.94
N GLU A 288 7.24 0.02 5.86
CA GLU A 288 7.96 0.83 6.85
C GLU A 288 7.40 2.24 6.90
N LEU A 289 7.32 2.96 5.77
CA LEU A 289 6.82 4.34 5.71
C LEU A 289 5.41 4.48 6.29
N LEU A 290 4.56 3.47 6.05
CA LEU A 290 3.21 3.43 6.58
C LEU A 290 3.14 2.95 8.03
N ALA A 291 4.21 2.39 8.60
CA ALA A 291 4.22 1.72 9.89
C ALA A 291 3.11 0.65 9.99
N HIS A 292 3.20 -0.35 9.12
CA HIS A 292 2.36 -1.54 9.16
C HIS A 292 3.00 -2.62 10.04
N THR A 293 2.25 -3.11 11.03
CA THR A 293 2.67 -4.21 11.93
C THR A 293 2.79 -5.57 11.25
N SER A 294 2.27 -5.72 10.02
CA SER A 294 2.32 -7.00 9.31
C SER A 294 2.40 -6.78 7.80
N PRO A 295 3.15 -7.61 7.06
CA PRO A 295 3.24 -7.53 5.61
C PRO A 295 1.89 -7.67 4.91
N GLU A 296 0.95 -8.46 5.46
CA GLU A 296 -0.38 -8.67 4.87
C GLU A 296 -1.15 -7.37 4.68
N MET A 297 -0.95 -6.38 5.58
CA MET A 297 -1.58 -5.07 5.45
C MET A 297 -1.06 -4.27 4.27
N THR A 298 0.20 -4.47 3.86
CA THR A 298 0.80 -3.84 2.68
C THR A 298 0.54 -4.65 1.42
N MET A 299 0.51 -5.99 1.51
CA MET A 299 0.25 -6.89 0.39
C MET A 299 -1.09 -6.64 -0.30
N ARG A 300 -2.05 -5.98 0.38
CA ARG A 300 -3.27 -5.50 -0.27
C ARG A 300 -2.99 -4.67 -1.53
N TYR A 301 -1.87 -3.93 -1.60
CA TYR A 301 -1.51 -3.09 -2.74
C TYR A 301 -0.79 -3.85 -3.86
N ALA A 302 -0.45 -5.14 -3.67
CA ALA A 302 0.31 -5.92 -4.65
C ALA A 302 -0.39 -6.02 -6.02
N LYS A 303 -1.72 -6.11 -6.07
CA LYS A 303 -2.45 -6.13 -7.36
C LYS A 303 -2.34 -4.82 -8.16
N LEU A 304 -2.19 -3.66 -7.50
CA LEU A 304 -2.01 -2.39 -8.19
C LEU A 304 -0.64 -2.28 -8.84
N LEU A 305 0.38 -2.86 -8.18
CA LEU A 305 1.69 -3.06 -8.80
C LEU A 305 1.54 -3.92 -10.07
N ASP A 306 0.76 -5.01 -10.02
CA ASP A 306 0.60 -5.90 -11.17
C ASP A 306 -0.05 -5.19 -12.37
N ASN A 307 -1.14 -4.43 -12.15
CA ASN A 307 -1.82 -3.69 -13.22
C ASN A 307 -0.99 -2.54 -13.80
N THR A 308 -0.31 -1.75 -12.95
CA THR A 308 0.51 -0.62 -13.40
C THR A 308 1.73 -1.11 -14.17
N LYS A 309 2.37 -2.17 -13.66
CA LYS A 309 3.49 -2.80 -14.35
C LYS A 309 3.08 -3.46 -15.65
N ARG A 310 1.89 -4.09 -15.71
CA ARG A 310 1.31 -4.64 -16.93
C ARG A 310 1.12 -3.55 -17.98
N LYS A 311 0.57 -2.38 -17.62
CA LYS A 311 0.42 -1.26 -18.54
C LYS A 311 1.76 -0.72 -19.04
N ALA A 312 2.73 -0.50 -18.15
CA ALA A 312 4.07 -0.06 -18.54
C ALA A 312 4.75 -1.07 -19.48
N PHE A 313 4.54 -2.37 -19.25
CA PHE A 313 5.07 -3.43 -20.09
C PHE A 313 4.33 -3.56 -21.43
N GLU A 314 2.99 -3.46 -21.45
CA GLU A 314 2.16 -3.39 -22.66
C GLU A 314 2.53 -2.16 -23.51
N GLU A 315 2.84 -1.03 -22.90
CA GLU A 315 3.36 0.16 -23.58
C GLU A 315 4.76 -0.05 -24.15
N ALA A 316 5.68 -0.65 -23.40
CA ALA A 316 7.02 -1.01 -23.90
C ALA A 316 6.95 -2.01 -25.07
N ILE A 317 5.98 -2.93 -25.06
CA ILE A 317 5.76 -3.89 -26.15
C ILE A 317 5.15 -3.22 -27.38
N LYS A 318 4.26 -2.24 -27.18
CA LYS A 318 3.72 -1.43 -28.29
C LYS A 318 4.79 -0.59 -29.00
N GLN A 319 5.90 -0.27 -28.32
CA GLN A 319 7.02 0.45 -28.93
C GLN A 319 7.86 -0.44 -29.87
N GLY A 320 7.82 -1.76 -29.68
CA GLY A 320 8.40 -2.75 -30.58
C GLY A 320 9.09 -3.88 -29.82
N VAL A 321 8.81 -5.13 -30.20
CA VAL A 321 9.52 -6.30 -29.65
C VAL A 321 10.57 -6.74 -30.64
N PHE A 322 11.80 -6.95 -30.16
CA PHE A 322 12.91 -7.39 -30.98
C PHE A 322 13.42 -8.75 -30.51
N SER A 323 14.03 -9.52 -31.40
CA SER A 323 14.69 -10.78 -31.06
C SER A 323 15.95 -11.00 -31.86
N PHE A 324 16.82 -11.91 -31.41
CA PHE A 324 17.98 -12.31 -32.20
C PHE A 324 17.63 -13.37 -33.25
N ASP A 325 18.12 -13.19 -34.47
CA ASP A 325 18.03 -14.19 -35.52
C ASP A 325 19.02 -15.36 -35.33
N LEU A 326 19.05 -16.30 -36.28
CA LEU A 326 19.95 -17.46 -36.22
C LEU A 326 21.45 -17.08 -36.25
N ASN A 327 21.77 -15.87 -36.69
CA ASN A 327 23.12 -15.31 -36.78
C ASN A 327 23.43 -14.35 -35.61
N GLY A 328 22.50 -14.14 -34.69
CA GLY A 328 22.67 -13.25 -33.54
C GLY A 328 22.48 -11.77 -33.84
N GLU A 329 21.83 -11.43 -34.95
CA GLU A 329 21.47 -10.05 -35.31
C GLU A 329 20.09 -9.68 -34.78
N VAL A 330 19.92 -8.43 -34.34
CA VAL A 330 18.67 -7.90 -33.79
C VAL A 330 17.67 -7.69 -34.92
N ARG A 331 16.47 -8.27 -34.81
CA ARG A 331 15.36 -8.12 -35.76
C ARG A 331 14.07 -7.76 -35.04
N GLU A 332 13.29 -6.89 -35.66
CA GLU A 332 11.95 -6.53 -35.23
C GLU A 332 10.98 -7.72 -35.38
N VAL A 333 10.13 -7.93 -34.38
CA VAL A 333 9.04 -8.91 -34.37
C VAL A 333 7.76 -8.15 -34.67
N LYS A 334 7.06 -8.52 -35.75
CA LYS A 334 5.80 -7.86 -36.12
C LYS A 334 4.73 -8.12 -35.04
N PRO A 335 3.98 -7.09 -34.59
CA PRO A 335 3.03 -7.21 -33.47
C PRO A 335 1.89 -8.23 -33.66
N ASP A 336 1.54 -8.55 -34.91
CA ASP A 336 0.26 -9.18 -35.21
C ASP A 336 0.25 -10.72 -35.22
N GLU A 337 1.38 -11.41 -35.02
CA GLU A 337 1.39 -12.89 -35.10
C GLU A 337 1.86 -13.65 -33.85
N ASP A 338 2.53 -13.06 -32.85
CA ASP A 338 3.45 -13.93 -32.09
C ASP A 338 3.60 -13.76 -30.58
N ILE A 339 2.85 -12.88 -29.90
CA ILE A 339 2.95 -12.81 -28.43
C ILE A 339 1.60 -12.69 -27.72
N PRO A 340 1.00 -13.85 -27.37
CA PRO A 340 -0.18 -13.91 -26.50
C PRO A 340 0.01 -13.14 -25.17
N ALA A 341 -1.04 -12.43 -24.73
CA ALA A 341 -1.02 -11.56 -23.54
C ALA A 341 -0.67 -12.29 -22.23
N ASP A 342 -0.91 -13.60 -22.16
CA ASP A 342 -0.56 -14.49 -21.04
C ASP A 342 0.93 -14.86 -21.00
N ILE A 343 1.62 -14.87 -22.15
CA ILE A 343 3.08 -14.98 -22.21
C ILE A 343 3.71 -13.72 -21.64
N LEU A 344 3.15 -12.55 -21.99
CA LEU A 344 3.61 -11.25 -21.53
C LEU A 344 3.54 -11.09 -20.01
N GLU A 345 2.41 -11.42 -19.41
CA GLU A 345 2.21 -11.37 -17.96
C GLU A 345 3.22 -12.25 -17.21
N THR A 346 3.58 -13.40 -17.79
CA THR A 346 4.51 -14.33 -17.15
C THR A 346 5.97 -13.92 -17.32
N LEU A 347 6.36 -13.41 -18.47
CA LEU A 347 7.73 -12.89 -18.70
C LEU A 347 8.07 -11.81 -17.69
N TRP A 348 7.11 -10.94 -17.41
CA TRP A 348 7.26 -9.89 -16.41
C TRP A 348 7.35 -10.42 -14.99
N ARG A 349 6.47 -11.36 -14.63
CA ARG A 349 6.49 -12.03 -13.32
C ARG A 349 7.83 -12.72 -13.09
N ASP A 350 8.36 -13.40 -14.11
CA ASP A 350 9.67 -14.05 -14.04
C ASP A 350 10.82 -13.04 -13.98
N HIS A 351 10.73 -11.90 -14.66
CA HIS A 351 11.71 -10.80 -14.51
C HIS A 351 11.84 -10.37 -13.05
N LYS A 352 10.72 -10.12 -12.36
CA LYS A 352 10.74 -9.58 -11.00
C LYS A 352 10.97 -10.59 -9.90
N LEU A 353 10.63 -11.86 -10.11
CA LEU A 353 10.73 -12.89 -9.07
C LEU A 353 11.93 -13.83 -9.25
N ASN A 354 12.33 -14.09 -10.49
CA ASN A 354 13.22 -15.22 -10.82
C ASN A 354 14.46 -14.83 -11.64
N ALA A 355 14.56 -13.58 -12.10
CA ALA A 355 15.60 -13.22 -13.04
C ALA A 355 16.90 -12.76 -12.36
N ILE A 356 18.02 -13.06 -13.02
CA ILE A 356 19.36 -12.67 -12.57
C ILE A 356 19.88 -11.61 -13.53
N ASP A 357 20.27 -10.46 -12.99
CA ASP A 357 20.96 -9.42 -13.74
C ASP A 357 22.37 -9.88 -14.11
N ASN A 358 22.78 -9.61 -15.35
CA ASN A 358 24.11 -9.92 -15.85
C ASN A 358 24.66 -8.75 -16.70
N PRO A 359 25.95 -8.78 -17.08
CA PRO A 359 26.60 -7.67 -17.80
C PRO A 359 25.96 -7.29 -19.14
N TYR A 360 25.14 -8.17 -19.73
CA TYR A 360 24.51 -7.96 -21.03
C TYR A 360 22.99 -7.78 -20.97
N GLY A 361 22.38 -7.94 -19.79
CA GLY A 361 20.93 -7.86 -19.62
C GLY A 361 20.44 -8.76 -18.49
N THR A 362 19.25 -9.32 -18.64
CA THR A 362 18.57 -10.13 -17.63
C THR A 362 18.40 -11.58 -18.08
N CYS A 363 18.69 -12.55 -17.21
CA CYS A 363 18.57 -13.99 -17.48
C CYS A 363 17.23 -14.56 -16.95
N HIS A 364 16.47 -15.23 -17.83
CA HIS A 364 15.18 -15.86 -17.53
C HIS A 364 15.21 -17.40 -17.38
N ALA A 365 16.38 -18.03 -17.27
CA ALA A 365 16.51 -19.49 -17.30
C ALA A 365 15.96 -20.26 -16.07
N ARG A 366 15.33 -19.59 -15.09
CA ARG A 366 15.03 -20.14 -13.75
C ARG A 366 13.80 -21.05 -13.58
N ILE A 367 13.24 -21.62 -14.64
CA ILE A 367 12.27 -22.72 -14.44
C ILE A 367 12.98 -24.04 -14.06
N ASN A 368 14.25 -24.25 -14.46
CA ASN A 368 14.97 -25.52 -14.24
C ASN A 368 16.38 -25.42 -13.61
N GLY A 369 16.86 -24.26 -13.17
CA GLY A 369 18.09 -24.14 -12.35
C GLY A 369 19.45 -24.56 -12.96
N ASN A 370 19.51 -25.10 -14.19
CA ASN A 370 20.70 -25.81 -14.71
C ASN A 370 21.51 -25.04 -15.77
N CYS A 371 21.68 -23.70 -15.68
CA CYS A 371 22.58 -23.02 -16.62
C CYS A 371 24.04 -23.24 -16.22
N PRO A 372 24.88 -23.89 -17.04
CA PRO A 372 26.29 -24.13 -16.71
C PRO A 372 27.14 -22.84 -16.72
N TYR A 373 26.58 -21.73 -17.19
CA TYR A 373 27.25 -20.43 -17.30
C TYR A 373 26.72 -19.38 -16.33
N ALA A 374 25.97 -19.77 -15.29
CA ALA A 374 25.32 -18.83 -14.37
C ALA A 374 26.32 -17.97 -13.59
N GLU A 375 27.49 -18.51 -13.24
CA GLU A 375 28.54 -17.80 -12.48
C GLU A 375 29.29 -16.78 -13.34
N ALA A 376 29.48 -17.07 -14.64
CA ALA A 376 30.23 -16.22 -15.57
C ALA A 376 29.52 -16.20 -16.94
N PRO A 377 28.46 -15.38 -17.11
CA PRO A 377 27.51 -15.52 -18.23
C PRO A 377 28.03 -14.93 -19.57
N PRO A 378 28.36 -15.75 -20.58
CA PRO A 378 28.73 -15.28 -21.92
C PRO A 378 27.46 -15.07 -22.76
N CYS A 379 26.46 -14.34 -22.22
CA CYS A 379 25.10 -14.40 -22.74
C CYS A 379 24.93 -13.90 -24.19
N LEU A 380 25.82 -13.06 -24.72
CA LEU A 380 25.77 -12.63 -26.13
C LEU A 380 26.53 -13.56 -27.09
N THR A 381 27.31 -14.49 -26.58
CA THR A 381 28.22 -15.34 -27.38
C THR A 381 28.14 -16.82 -27.01
N CYS A 382 27.14 -17.22 -26.22
CA CYS A 382 26.89 -18.62 -25.89
C CYS A 382 26.44 -19.41 -27.15
N ASN A 383 26.07 -20.69 -27.03
CA ASN A 383 25.51 -21.47 -28.16
C ASN A 383 26.33 -21.41 -29.48
N GLY A 384 27.66 -21.44 -29.40
CA GLY A 384 28.52 -21.37 -30.59
C GLY A 384 28.66 -19.95 -31.19
N GLY A 385 28.62 -18.90 -30.36
CA GLY A 385 28.81 -17.50 -30.78
C GLY A 385 27.52 -16.67 -30.89
N ASN A 386 26.38 -17.28 -30.57
CA ASN A 386 25.05 -16.69 -30.65
C ASN A 386 24.50 -16.24 -29.29
N PRO A 387 23.60 -15.24 -29.26
CA PRO A 387 22.94 -14.83 -28.02
C PRO A 387 22.15 -15.97 -27.34
N CYS A 388 22.08 -15.89 -26.01
CA CYS A 388 21.40 -16.87 -25.18
C CYS A 388 19.91 -16.77 -25.41
N LYS A 389 19.28 -17.93 -25.59
CA LYS A 389 17.84 -18.01 -25.86
C LYS A 389 16.98 -17.52 -24.69
N ASP A 390 17.55 -17.51 -23.48
CA ASP A 390 16.91 -17.10 -22.22
C ASP A 390 17.39 -15.70 -21.75
N LEU A 391 18.16 -14.95 -22.58
CA LEU A 391 18.54 -13.55 -22.30
C LEU A 391 17.40 -12.61 -22.68
N ALA A 392 17.19 -11.56 -21.90
CA ALA A 392 16.36 -10.42 -22.26
C ALA A 392 17.12 -9.12 -21.97
N ILE A 393 16.99 -8.12 -22.83
CA ILE A 393 17.74 -6.85 -22.76
C ILE A 393 16.74 -5.71 -22.89
N GLY A 394 16.88 -4.67 -22.07
CA GLY A 394 15.97 -3.51 -22.06
C GLY A 394 14.85 -3.62 -21.01
N PHE A 395 14.93 -4.59 -20.09
CA PHE A 395 13.99 -4.70 -18.96
C PHE A 395 14.38 -3.83 -17.76
N SER A 396 15.64 -3.41 -17.70
CA SER A 396 16.19 -2.57 -16.64
C SER A 396 16.74 -1.29 -17.25
N ASP A 397 16.45 -0.15 -16.62
CA ASP A 397 17.06 1.14 -16.98
C ASP A 397 18.60 1.10 -16.91
N SER A 398 19.15 0.15 -16.13
CA SER A 398 20.59 -0.06 -16.04
C SER A 398 21.18 -0.68 -17.31
N ASP A 399 20.38 -1.34 -18.15
CA ASP A 399 20.87 -1.96 -19.38
C ASP A 399 21.43 -0.91 -20.34
N ILE A 400 20.80 0.27 -20.45
CA ILE A 400 21.32 1.38 -21.27
C ILE A 400 22.75 1.73 -20.85
N LYS A 401 22.98 1.91 -19.55
CA LYS A 401 24.30 2.24 -18.99
C LYS A 401 25.33 1.14 -19.22
N LYS A 402 24.92 -0.13 -19.13
CA LYS A 402 25.81 -1.27 -19.43
C LYS A 402 26.29 -1.21 -20.88
N TYR A 403 25.39 -0.94 -21.82
CA TYR A 403 25.75 -0.87 -23.24
C TYR A 403 26.57 0.38 -23.60
N GLU A 404 26.35 1.52 -22.94
CA GLU A 404 27.24 2.68 -23.05
C GLU A 404 28.68 2.32 -22.66
N LEU A 405 28.85 1.64 -21.51
CA LEU A 405 30.15 1.21 -21.02
C LEU A 405 30.82 0.18 -21.95
N LEU A 406 30.06 -0.81 -22.45
CA LEU A 406 30.55 -1.80 -23.42
C LEU A 406 31.03 -1.14 -24.72
N ILE A 407 30.28 -0.16 -25.23
CA ILE A 407 30.66 0.60 -26.43
C ILE A 407 31.94 1.40 -26.17
N GLU A 408 32.02 2.11 -25.04
CA GLU A 408 33.18 2.95 -24.69
C GLU A 408 34.45 2.11 -24.59
N THR A 409 34.41 1.04 -23.79
CA THR A 409 35.54 0.13 -23.53
C THR A 409 36.00 -0.61 -24.78
N THR A 410 35.07 -1.10 -25.61
CA THR A 410 35.40 -1.76 -26.88
C THR A 410 36.03 -0.77 -27.87
N THR A 411 35.52 0.46 -27.93
CA THR A 411 36.09 1.51 -28.80
C THR A 411 37.53 1.85 -28.41
N LYS A 412 37.82 1.98 -27.11
CA LYS A 412 39.19 2.19 -26.61
C LYS A 412 40.10 1.01 -26.96
N THR A 413 39.61 -0.22 -26.82
CA THR A 413 40.35 -1.44 -27.15
C THR A 413 40.71 -1.54 -28.63
N ILE A 414 39.80 -1.16 -29.53
CA ILE A 414 40.07 -1.12 -30.98
C ILE A 414 41.20 -0.13 -31.30
N LYS A 415 41.12 1.09 -30.78
CA LYS A 415 42.16 2.12 -31.00
C LYS A 415 43.53 1.65 -30.53
N PHE A 416 43.58 1.04 -29.34
CA PHE A 416 44.82 0.49 -28.79
C PHE A 416 45.38 -0.65 -29.64
N ALA A 417 44.53 -1.59 -30.09
CA ALA A 417 44.93 -2.70 -30.94
C ALA A 417 45.42 -2.25 -32.33
N GLU A 418 44.80 -1.21 -32.92
CA GLU A 418 45.22 -0.59 -34.19
C GLU A 418 46.62 0.03 -34.06
N GLN A 419 46.91 0.73 -32.96
CA GLN A 419 48.24 1.31 -32.68
C GLN A 419 49.35 0.26 -32.57
N HIS A 420 49.02 -0.98 -32.17
CA HIS A 420 49.97 -2.07 -31.94
C HIS A 420 49.94 -3.15 -33.04
N GLY A 421 49.28 -2.88 -34.18
CA GLY A 421 49.24 -3.81 -35.31
C GLY A 421 48.53 -5.14 -35.06
N ARG A 422 47.61 -5.21 -34.07
CA ARG A 422 46.87 -6.42 -33.69
C ARG A 422 45.56 -6.57 -34.47
N TYR A 423 45.67 -6.74 -35.78
CA TYR A 423 44.52 -6.75 -36.70
C TYR A 423 43.47 -7.84 -36.40
N ASP A 424 43.89 -8.98 -35.87
CA ASP A 424 43.02 -10.08 -35.41
C ASP A 424 42.06 -9.65 -34.30
N MET A 425 42.56 -8.84 -33.36
CA MET A 425 41.76 -8.29 -32.25
C MET A 425 40.87 -7.15 -32.75
N VAL A 426 41.36 -6.33 -33.68
CA VAL A 426 40.60 -5.24 -34.29
C VAL A 426 39.35 -5.79 -34.97
N GLU A 427 39.48 -6.84 -35.79
CA GLU A 427 38.35 -7.42 -36.50
C GLU A 427 37.27 -7.97 -35.55
N LYS A 428 37.68 -8.72 -34.51
CA LYS A 428 36.75 -9.28 -33.51
C LYS A 428 36.03 -8.19 -32.71
N ASN A 429 36.75 -7.16 -32.28
CA ASN A 429 36.17 -6.06 -31.51
C ASN A 429 35.28 -5.15 -32.37
N LYS A 430 35.56 -4.98 -33.67
CA LYS A 430 34.66 -4.27 -34.59
C LYS A 430 33.30 -4.96 -34.69
N LYS A 431 33.27 -6.30 -34.82
CA LYS A 431 32.02 -7.09 -34.83
C LYS A 431 31.23 -6.93 -33.53
N ASN A 432 31.91 -6.98 -32.37
CA ASN A 432 31.25 -6.76 -31.08
C ASN A 432 30.73 -5.34 -30.92
N LEU A 433 31.50 -4.33 -31.35
CA LEU A 433 31.10 -2.93 -31.29
C LEU A 433 29.84 -2.66 -32.12
N GLU A 434 29.76 -3.22 -33.33
CA GLU A 434 28.55 -3.12 -34.16
C GLU A 434 27.34 -3.75 -33.48
N ARG A 435 27.52 -4.94 -32.90
CA ARG A 435 26.47 -5.62 -32.12
C ARG A 435 26.01 -4.77 -30.93
N TYR A 436 26.93 -4.21 -30.15
CA TYR A 436 26.60 -3.36 -29.00
C TYR A 436 25.88 -2.09 -29.41
N LYS A 437 26.32 -1.44 -30.50
CA LYS A 437 25.64 -0.24 -31.04
C LYS A 437 24.22 -0.53 -31.51
N LYS A 438 23.99 -1.66 -32.19
CA LYS A 438 22.65 -2.08 -32.61
C LYS A 438 21.75 -2.29 -31.39
N ILE A 439 22.22 -3.07 -30.41
CA ILE A 439 21.45 -3.32 -29.17
C ILE A 439 21.17 -2.00 -28.45
N PHE A 440 22.17 -1.14 -28.28
CA PHE A 440 22.03 0.15 -27.63
C PHE A 440 20.99 1.03 -28.30
N ASN A 441 21.04 1.18 -29.62
CA ASN A 441 20.07 1.99 -30.36
C ASN A 441 18.65 1.45 -30.20
N THR A 442 18.48 0.12 -30.27
CA THR A 442 17.18 -0.52 -30.06
C THR A 442 16.63 -0.26 -28.66
N ILE A 443 17.41 -0.48 -27.60
CA ILE A 443 16.92 -0.30 -26.22
C ILE A 443 16.79 1.17 -25.80
N LYS A 444 17.54 2.09 -26.44
CA LYS A 444 17.44 3.53 -26.19
C LYS A 444 16.09 4.10 -26.63
N GLU A 445 15.47 3.49 -27.63
CA GLU A 445 14.12 3.81 -28.11
C GLU A 445 13.01 3.24 -27.21
N GLY A 446 13.37 2.55 -26.10
CA GLY A 446 12.42 1.92 -25.18
C GLY A 446 12.07 0.47 -25.53
N ASN A 447 12.71 -0.09 -26.56
CA ASN A 447 12.40 -1.43 -27.05
C ASN A 447 13.07 -2.53 -26.22
N ILE A 448 12.48 -3.72 -26.27
CA ILE A 448 12.97 -4.90 -25.56
C ILE A 448 13.50 -5.93 -26.56
N ILE A 449 14.68 -6.50 -26.28
CA ILE A 449 15.29 -7.56 -27.10
C ILE A 449 15.24 -8.89 -26.35
N PHE A 450 14.61 -9.90 -26.94
CA PHE A 450 14.61 -11.26 -26.43
C PHE A 450 15.63 -12.15 -27.14
N GLY A 451 16.22 -13.05 -26.36
CA GLY A 451 17.16 -14.09 -26.78
C GLY A 451 16.66 -14.89 -27.98
N ARG A 452 15.58 -15.65 -27.79
CA ARG A 452 14.77 -16.25 -28.87
C ARG A 452 13.31 -16.37 -28.44
N LEU A 453 12.45 -15.65 -29.15
CA LEU A 453 11.00 -15.62 -28.89
C LEU A 453 10.36 -17.03 -28.95
N GLU A 454 10.76 -17.84 -29.93
CA GLU A 454 10.26 -19.22 -30.11
C GLU A 454 10.48 -20.14 -28.90
N ARG A 455 11.57 -19.96 -28.15
CA ARG A 455 11.82 -20.77 -26.94
C ARG A 455 10.92 -20.34 -25.79
N ILE A 456 10.56 -19.05 -25.76
CA ILE A 456 9.63 -18.49 -24.78
C ILE A 456 8.23 -19.06 -25.03
N LYS A 457 7.79 -19.13 -26.30
CA LYS A 457 6.53 -19.77 -26.70
C LYS A 457 6.47 -21.25 -26.29
N ARG A 458 7.49 -22.03 -26.66
CA ARG A 458 7.56 -23.49 -26.39
C ARG A 458 7.57 -23.88 -24.92
N LYS A 459 8.20 -23.10 -24.03
CA LYS A 459 8.21 -23.38 -22.59
C LYS A 459 6.81 -23.35 -21.96
N LYS A 460 5.80 -22.82 -22.67
CA LYS A 460 4.46 -22.56 -22.16
C LYS A 460 3.34 -23.31 -22.89
N GLY A 461 3.69 -24.20 -23.84
CA GLY A 461 2.74 -25.07 -24.52
C GLY A 461 1.91 -24.40 -25.62
N VAL A 462 2.41 -23.30 -26.20
CA VAL A 462 1.93 -22.74 -27.47
C VAL A 462 2.74 -23.31 -28.62
#